data_AF-A0A2E0U2L2-F1
#
_entry.id   AF-A0A2E0U2L2-F1
#
_cell.length_a   1.000
_cell.length_b   1.000
_cell.length_c   1.000
_cell.angle_alpha   90.00
_cell.angle_beta   90.00
_cell.angle_gamma   90.00
#
_symmetry.space_group_name_H-M   'P 1'
#
loop_
_entity.id
_entity.type
_entity.pdbx_description
1 polymer ?
#
loop_
_entity_poly.entity_id
_entity_poly.type
_entity_poly.pdbx_seq_one_letter_code
_entity_poly.pdbx_strand_id
1 'polypeptide(L)'
;MLKDKKKALEWKKKFNYSNFNPKLIFRTEKTKESLIFSLGFFVMVMASEILFNQPFKNKIGVIHNKVFKVFFNKRFEKIERIENTAFSFSLFLILNKLYKEDDTLESQIKEVMLSSICHWSSAMNFNDKEYARKVAFIEFLYEKNKKFVLTHSDEALIDLIFLLYKSFEIGEADKKIIQKNIAVLGFSVSKAMKEFRYDALNEFKDKFSKFRY
;
A
#
# COMPACT_ATOMS: atom_id res chain seq x y z
N MET A 1 -4.78 -1.89 -18.09
CA MET A 1 -5.48 -2.53 -16.95
C MET A 1 -5.59 -4.06 -17.02
N LEU A 2 -6.18 -4.69 -18.05
CA LEU A 2 -6.24 -6.16 -18.15
C LEU A 2 -4.86 -6.82 -18.41
N LYS A 3 -4.04 -6.21 -19.27
CA LYS A 3 -2.65 -6.63 -19.51
C LYS A 3 -1.79 -6.53 -18.23
N ASP A 4 -2.04 -5.51 -17.42
CA ASP A 4 -1.31 -5.27 -16.17
C ASP A 4 -1.66 -6.30 -15.09
N LYS A 5 -2.90 -6.81 -15.07
CA LYS A 5 -3.31 -7.89 -14.15
C LYS A 5 -2.59 -9.21 -14.47
N LYS A 6 -2.44 -9.56 -15.75
CA LYS A 6 -1.65 -10.74 -16.15
C LYS A 6 -0.18 -10.57 -15.75
N LYS A 7 0.40 -9.38 -15.99
CA LYS A 7 1.77 -9.05 -15.57
C LYS A 7 1.93 -9.12 -14.04
N ALA A 8 0.97 -8.62 -13.27
CA ALA A 8 0.99 -8.68 -11.80
C ALA A 8 0.89 -10.12 -11.26
N LEU A 9 0.13 -10.99 -11.91
CA LEU A 9 0.09 -12.43 -11.58
C LEU A 9 1.43 -13.12 -11.85
N GLU A 10 2.13 -12.76 -12.93
CA GLU A 10 3.48 -13.25 -13.20
C GLU A 10 4.48 -12.76 -12.15
N TRP A 11 4.37 -11.51 -11.71
CA TRP A 11 5.16 -10.95 -10.60
C TRP A 11 4.94 -11.70 -9.29
N LYS A 12 3.68 -12.00 -8.94
CA LYS A 12 3.34 -12.83 -7.78
C LYS A 12 4.05 -14.19 -7.82
N LYS A 13 4.11 -14.84 -8.99
CA LYS A 13 4.83 -16.11 -9.17
C LYS A 13 6.34 -15.94 -9.04
N LYS A 14 6.89 -14.87 -9.65
CA LYS A 14 8.34 -14.57 -9.67
C LYS A 14 8.91 -14.22 -8.30
N PHE A 15 8.13 -13.58 -7.45
CA PHE A 15 8.59 -13.02 -6.17
C PHE A 15 7.91 -13.66 -4.95
N ASN A 16 7.57 -14.96 -5.04
CA ASN A 16 6.96 -15.69 -3.93
C ASN A 16 7.81 -15.51 -2.64
N TYR A 17 7.12 -15.17 -1.54
CA TYR A 17 7.57 -14.32 -0.42
C TYR A 17 8.84 -14.71 0.38
N SER A 18 9.60 -15.74 0.00
CA SER A 18 10.60 -16.32 0.90
C SER A 18 12.04 -15.81 0.78
N ASN A 19 12.42 -14.95 -0.18
CA ASN A 19 13.75 -14.32 -0.27
C ASN A 19 13.82 -13.17 -1.32
N PHE A 20 12.96 -12.16 -1.17
CA PHE A 20 12.88 -11.04 -2.11
C PHE A 20 14.15 -10.16 -2.08
N ASN A 21 14.79 -9.94 -3.23
CA ASN A 21 15.81 -8.91 -3.40
C ASN A 21 15.21 -7.71 -4.16
N PRO A 22 14.91 -6.58 -3.48
CA PRO A 22 14.32 -5.39 -4.11
C PRO A 22 15.10 -4.81 -5.30
N LYS A 23 16.42 -5.04 -5.38
CA LYS A 23 17.22 -4.63 -6.55
C LYS A 23 16.79 -5.35 -7.84
N LEU A 24 16.21 -6.54 -7.73
CA LEU A 24 15.78 -7.29 -8.91
C LEU A 24 14.44 -6.77 -9.50
N ILE A 25 13.76 -5.85 -8.83
CA ILE A 25 12.49 -5.25 -9.28
C ILE A 25 12.70 -4.50 -10.59
N PHE A 26 13.73 -3.67 -10.68
CA PHE A 26 13.92 -2.74 -11.79
C PHE A 26 14.91 -3.25 -12.85
N ARG A 27 15.64 -4.33 -12.54
CA ARG A 27 16.75 -4.84 -13.36
C ARG A 27 16.40 -5.02 -14.83
N THR A 28 15.24 -5.62 -15.12
CA THR A 28 14.79 -5.96 -16.49
C THR A 28 13.93 -4.90 -17.17
N GLU A 29 13.49 -3.87 -16.45
CA GLU A 29 12.56 -2.89 -16.98
C GLU A 29 13.27 -1.90 -17.92
N LYS A 30 12.62 -1.61 -19.06
CA LYS A 30 13.20 -0.85 -20.18
C LYS A 30 12.33 0.31 -20.66
N THR A 31 11.09 0.43 -20.19
CA THR A 31 10.17 1.51 -20.55
C THR A 31 9.70 2.26 -19.31
N LYS A 32 9.26 3.50 -19.48
CA LYS A 32 8.69 4.32 -18.42
C LYS A 32 7.53 3.61 -17.70
N GLU A 33 6.59 3.05 -18.46
CA GLU A 33 5.43 2.33 -17.92
C GLU A 33 5.84 1.10 -17.14
N SER A 34 6.83 0.35 -17.65
CA SER A 34 7.36 -0.85 -17.00
C SER A 34 8.05 -0.54 -15.67
N LEU A 35 8.74 0.60 -15.58
CA LEU A 35 9.37 1.11 -14.36
C LEU A 35 8.33 1.56 -13.34
N ILE A 36 7.32 2.35 -13.75
CA ILE A 36 6.21 2.79 -12.88
C ILE A 36 5.43 1.60 -12.33
N PHE A 37 5.15 0.61 -13.18
CA PHE A 37 4.47 -0.61 -12.77
C PHE A 37 5.26 -1.39 -11.71
N SER A 38 6.59 -1.45 -11.87
CA SER A 38 7.49 -2.12 -10.94
C SER A 38 7.67 -1.33 -9.63
N LEU A 39 7.66 0.00 -9.71
CA LEU A 39 7.63 0.89 -8.56
C LEU A 39 6.33 0.70 -7.77
N GLY A 40 5.20 0.49 -8.45
CA GLY A 40 3.94 0.12 -7.80
C GLY A 40 4.03 -1.21 -7.04
N PHE A 41 4.77 -2.20 -7.55
CA PHE A 41 5.00 -3.44 -6.81
C PHE A 41 5.80 -3.18 -5.53
N PHE A 42 6.90 -2.43 -5.65
CA PHE A 42 7.73 -2.04 -4.51
C PHE A 42 6.91 -1.33 -3.43
N VAL A 43 6.13 -0.32 -3.82
CA VAL A 43 5.27 0.45 -2.93
C VAL A 43 4.20 -0.43 -2.26
N MET A 44 3.58 -1.36 -3.00
CA MET A 44 2.60 -2.31 -2.46
C MET A 44 3.22 -3.22 -1.37
N VAL A 45 4.46 -3.69 -1.58
CA VAL A 45 5.18 -4.53 -0.60
C VAL A 45 5.43 -3.73 0.68
N MET A 46 5.99 -2.52 0.58
CA MET A 46 6.25 -1.66 1.74
C MET A 46 4.96 -1.29 2.50
N ALA A 47 3.87 -1.01 1.77
CA ALA A 47 2.57 -0.70 2.37
C ALA A 47 1.99 -1.93 3.10
N SER A 48 2.20 -3.12 2.53
CA SER A 48 1.81 -4.38 3.14
C SER A 48 2.59 -4.66 4.42
N GLU A 49 3.88 -4.31 4.49
CA GLU A 49 4.65 -4.43 5.74
C GLU A 49 4.07 -3.59 6.88
N ILE A 50 3.60 -2.37 6.60
CA ILE A 50 2.88 -1.55 7.59
C ILE A 50 1.61 -2.28 8.03
N LEU A 51 0.80 -2.76 7.08
CA LEU A 51 -0.47 -3.45 7.34
C LEU A 51 -0.28 -4.73 8.17
N PHE A 52 0.72 -5.56 7.85
CA PHE A 52 0.92 -6.87 8.47
C PHE A 52 1.64 -6.81 9.82
N ASN A 53 2.34 -5.71 10.13
CA ASN A 53 2.98 -5.49 11.43
C ASN A 53 2.07 -4.76 12.43
N GLN A 54 0.76 -4.67 12.18
CA GLN A 54 -0.20 -3.99 13.06
C GLN A 54 -0.79 -4.89 14.15
N PRO A 55 -1.20 -4.32 15.30
CA PRO A 55 -1.76 -5.09 16.42
C PRO A 55 -3.10 -5.75 16.06
N PHE A 56 -3.75 -5.27 15.00
CA PHE A 56 -5.04 -5.75 14.51
C PHE A 56 -4.94 -6.93 13.54
N LYS A 57 -3.74 -7.45 13.23
CA LYS A 57 -3.58 -8.63 12.35
C LYS A 57 -4.52 -9.79 12.71
N ASN A 58 -4.69 -10.04 14.02
CA ASN A 58 -5.57 -11.06 14.55
C ASN A 58 -7.06 -10.68 14.50
N LYS A 59 -7.40 -9.38 14.55
CA LYS A 59 -8.79 -8.86 14.44
C LYS A 59 -9.24 -8.70 12.98
N ILE A 60 -8.32 -8.49 12.03
CA ILE A 60 -8.60 -8.29 10.59
C ILE A 60 -8.65 -9.63 9.84
N GLY A 61 -8.13 -10.73 10.39
CA GLY A 61 -8.35 -12.06 9.81
C GLY A 61 -7.84 -12.19 8.38
N VAL A 62 -6.70 -11.55 8.07
CA VAL A 62 -6.13 -11.39 6.71
C VAL A 62 -5.78 -12.73 6.02
N ILE A 63 -5.96 -13.88 6.69
CA ILE A 63 -5.65 -15.20 6.13
C ILE A 63 -6.80 -16.22 6.18
N HIS A 64 -7.95 -15.95 6.84
CA HIS A 64 -8.97 -17.00 7.09
C HIS A 64 -10.42 -16.70 6.66
N ASN A 65 -10.66 -15.74 5.77
CA ASN A 65 -12.03 -15.28 5.49
C ASN A 65 -12.69 -15.75 4.17
N LYS A 66 -12.15 -16.76 3.47
CA LYS A 66 -12.89 -17.36 2.34
C LYS A 66 -14.12 -18.17 2.77
N VAL A 67 -14.07 -18.81 3.94
CA VAL A 67 -15.16 -19.68 4.42
C VAL A 67 -16.28 -18.89 5.13
N PHE A 68 -15.93 -17.82 5.86
CA PHE A 68 -16.89 -17.01 6.63
C PHE A 68 -17.75 -16.06 5.78
N LYS A 69 -17.38 -15.80 4.53
CA LYS A 69 -18.12 -14.92 3.59
C LYS A 69 -19.57 -15.40 3.36
N VAL A 70 -19.84 -16.70 3.52
CA VAL A 70 -21.17 -17.28 3.29
C VAL A 70 -22.10 -17.10 4.49
N PHE A 71 -21.58 -17.03 5.72
CA PHE A 71 -22.40 -17.11 6.94
C PHE A 71 -22.63 -15.77 7.65
N PHE A 72 -21.80 -14.74 7.44
CA PHE A 72 -21.87 -13.48 8.19
C PHE A 72 -21.66 -12.22 7.34
N ASN A 73 -22.63 -11.86 6.49
CA ASN A 73 -22.54 -10.74 5.54
C ASN A 73 -22.17 -9.38 6.18
N LYS A 74 -22.86 -8.93 7.24
CA LYS A 74 -22.61 -7.61 7.87
C LYS A 74 -21.23 -7.49 8.55
N ARG A 75 -20.74 -8.57 9.15
CA ARG A 75 -19.42 -8.60 9.80
C ARG A 75 -18.31 -8.63 8.76
N PHE A 76 -18.54 -9.32 7.65
CA PHE A 76 -17.63 -9.35 6.51
C PHE A 76 -17.49 -7.98 5.84
N GLU A 77 -18.59 -7.26 5.61
CA GLU A 77 -18.56 -5.89 5.07
C GLU A 77 -17.75 -4.93 5.95
N LYS A 78 -17.89 -5.03 7.28
CA LYS A 78 -17.09 -4.24 8.23
C LYS A 78 -15.60 -4.58 8.14
N ILE A 79 -15.25 -5.87 8.08
CA ILE A 79 -13.85 -6.32 7.97
C ILE A 79 -13.24 -5.90 6.64
N GLU A 80 -13.95 -6.09 5.54
CA GLU A 80 -13.51 -5.69 4.20
C GLU A 80 -13.30 -4.17 4.12
N ARG A 81 -14.17 -3.38 4.74
CA ARG A 81 -13.99 -1.93 4.83
C ARG A 81 -12.74 -1.55 5.62
N ILE A 82 -12.50 -2.19 6.77
CA ILE A 82 -11.30 -1.96 7.59
C ILE A 82 -10.06 -2.31 6.78
N GLU A 83 -10.01 -3.48 6.15
CA GLU A 83 -8.88 -3.91 5.32
C GLU A 83 -8.58 -2.93 4.18
N ASN A 84 -9.59 -2.52 3.41
CA ASN A 84 -9.39 -1.59 2.30
C ASN A 84 -8.88 -0.23 2.79
N THR A 85 -9.47 0.29 3.87
CA THR A 85 -9.11 1.60 4.41
C THR A 85 -7.72 1.58 5.02
N ALA A 86 -7.38 0.50 5.74
CA ALA A 86 -6.06 0.28 6.32
C ALA A 86 -4.97 0.14 5.25
N PHE A 87 -5.23 -0.65 4.20
CA PHE A 87 -4.33 -0.75 3.06
C PHE A 87 -4.15 0.60 2.37
N SER A 88 -5.25 1.35 2.17
CA SER A 88 -5.20 2.69 1.54
C SER A 88 -4.29 3.65 2.30
N PHE A 89 -4.47 3.79 3.61
CA PHE A 89 -3.64 4.72 4.38
C PHE A 89 -2.21 4.21 4.58
N SER A 90 -1.99 2.89 4.62
CA SER A 90 -0.64 2.33 4.57
C SER A 90 0.05 2.65 3.24
N LEU A 91 -0.67 2.56 2.13
CA LEU A 91 -0.21 2.96 0.81
C LEU A 91 0.11 4.45 0.75
N PHE A 92 -0.76 5.31 1.30
CA PHE A 92 -0.54 6.76 1.33
C PHE A 92 0.68 7.17 2.15
N LEU A 93 0.97 6.47 3.26
CA LEU A 93 2.19 6.68 4.04
C LEU A 93 3.45 6.39 3.21
N ILE A 94 3.46 5.29 2.46
CA ILE A 94 4.60 4.95 1.58
C ILE A 94 4.70 5.90 0.40
N LEU A 95 3.58 6.33 -0.19
CA LEU A 95 3.58 7.32 -1.26
C LEU A 95 4.07 8.69 -0.78
N ASN A 96 3.71 9.11 0.44
CA ASN A 96 4.27 10.32 1.05
C ASN A 96 5.78 10.21 1.23
N LYS A 97 6.26 9.06 1.75
CA LYS A 97 7.69 8.80 1.87
C LYS A 97 8.38 8.86 0.50
N LEU A 98 7.82 8.20 -0.52
CA LEU A 98 8.34 8.22 -1.87
C LEU A 98 8.43 9.65 -2.42
N TYR A 99 7.37 10.46 -2.25
CA TYR A 99 7.35 11.86 -2.66
C TYR A 99 8.41 12.70 -1.93
N LYS A 100 8.55 12.53 -0.61
CA LYS A 100 9.59 13.22 0.18
C LYS A 100 11.00 12.93 -0.33
N GLU A 101 11.24 11.73 -0.85
CA GLU A 101 12.53 11.31 -1.39
C GLU A 101 12.74 11.70 -2.86
N ASP A 102 11.67 11.92 -3.63
CA ASP A 102 11.70 12.31 -5.04
C ASP A 102 10.39 13.00 -5.46
N ASP A 103 10.32 14.31 -5.23
CA ASP A 103 9.15 15.14 -5.54
C ASP A 103 8.89 15.25 -7.05
N THR A 104 9.91 15.05 -7.89
CA THR A 104 9.77 15.02 -9.34
C THR A 104 8.82 13.93 -9.85
N LEU A 105 8.48 12.95 -9.00
CA LEU A 105 7.48 11.92 -9.28
C LEU A 105 6.03 12.38 -9.07
N GLU A 106 5.77 13.62 -8.67
CA GLU A 106 4.42 14.14 -8.36
C GLU A 106 3.39 13.73 -9.40
N SER A 107 3.71 13.97 -10.68
CA SER A 107 2.82 13.68 -11.82
C SER A 107 2.61 12.18 -12.07
N GLN A 108 3.44 11.31 -11.50
CA GLN A 108 3.32 9.85 -11.59
C GLN A 108 2.78 9.18 -10.31
N ILE A 109 2.65 9.89 -9.18
CA ILE A 109 2.20 9.28 -7.90
C ILE A 109 0.87 8.56 -8.04
N LYS A 110 -0.09 9.13 -8.78
CA LYS A 110 -1.39 8.47 -9.03
C LYS A 110 -1.24 7.17 -9.83
N GLU A 111 -0.34 7.15 -10.81
CA GLU A 111 -0.06 5.98 -11.63
C GLU A 111 0.65 4.87 -10.83
N VAL A 112 1.59 5.26 -9.95
CA VAL A 112 2.24 4.35 -8.99
C VAL A 112 1.22 3.77 -8.02
N MET A 113 0.29 4.58 -7.52
CA MET A 113 -0.81 4.14 -6.67
C MET A 113 -1.68 3.10 -7.39
N LEU A 114 -2.15 3.39 -8.60
CA LEU A 114 -2.98 2.46 -9.38
C LEU A 114 -2.24 1.15 -9.68
N SER A 115 -0.95 1.23 -10.01
CA SER A 115 -0.09 0.05 -10.19
C SER A 115 0.02 -0.77 -8.91
N SER A 116 0.15 -0.11 -7.75
CA SER A 116 0.18 -0.76 -6.43
C SER A 116 -1.11 -1.53 -6.13
N ILE A 117 -2.27 -0.95 -6.46
CA ILE A 117 -3.58 -1.61 -6.29
C ILE A 117 -3.69 -2.82 -7.24
N CYS A 118 -3.15 -2.75 -8.44
CA CYS A 118 -3.11 -3.87 -9.39
C CYS A 118 -2.30 -5.06 -8.83
N HIS A 119 -1.15 -4.77 -8.23
CA HIS A 119 -0.33 -5.79 -7.55
C HIS A 119 -1.00 -6.37 -6.33
N TRP A 120 -1.64 -5.53 -5.51
CA TRP A 120 -2.40 -5.98 -4.35
C TRP A 120 -3.57 -6.89 -4.74
N SER A 121 -4.30 -6.51 -5.79
CA SER A 121 -5.37 -7.32 -6.39
C SER A 121 -4.88 -8.71 -6.80
N SER A 122 -3.69 -8.80 -7.37
CA SER A 122 -3.08 -10.08 -7.76
C SER A 122 -2.62 -10.89 -6.55
N ALA A 123 -2.04 -10.25 -5.53
CA ALA A 123 -1.65 -10.89 -4.29
C ALA A 123 -2.87 -11.54 -3.59
N MET A 124 -3.99 -10.81 -3.52
CA MET A 124 -5.22 -11.23 -2.85
C MET A 124 -6.18 -12.05 -3.72
N ASN A 125 -5.91 -12.15 -5.03
CA ASN A 125 -6.74 -12.84 -6.03
C ASN A 125 -8.14 -12.21 -6.22
N PHE A 126 -8.23 -10.89 -6.30
CA PHE A 126 -9.52 -10.22 -6.57
C PHE A 126 -10.01 -10.52 -7.99
N ASN A 127 -11.32 -10.76 -8.13
CA ASN A 127 -11.95 -10.76 -9.45
C ASN A 127 -12.06 -9.33 -10.02
N ASP A 128 -12.44 -9.18 -11.28
CA ASP A 128 -12.44 -7.86 -11.95
C ASP A 128 -13.42 -6.87 -11.34
N LYS A 129 -14.58 -7.37 -10.86
CA LYS A 129 -15.57 -6.55 -10.18
C LYS A 129 -15.07 -6.07 -8.81
N GLU A 130 -14.42 -6.95 -8.06
CA GLU A 130 -13.76 -6.61 -6.79
C GLU A 130 -12.65 -5.58 -7.03
N TYR A 131 -11.76 -5.83 -7.99
CA TYR A 131 -10.68 -4.93 -8.35
C TYR A 131 -11.20 -3.53 -8.71
N ALA A 132 -12.19 -3.41 -9.59
CA ALA A 132 -12.77 -2.13 -9.99
C ALA A 132 -13.36 -1.36 -8.78
N ARG A 133 -14.03 -2.07 -7.87
CA ARG A 133 -14.54 -1.48 -6.62
C ARG A 133 -13.42 -0.96 -5.72
N LYS A 134 -12.33 -1.72 -5.56
CA LYS A 134 -11.17 -1.30 -4.77
C LYS A 134 -10.51 -0.07 -5.37
N VAL A 135 -10.28 -0.07 -6.69
CA VAL A 135 -9.71 1.09 -7.40
C VAL A 135 -10.55 2.34 -7.15
N ALA A 136 -11.85 2.28 -7.41
CA ALA A 136 -12.73 3.43 -7.21
C ALA A 136 -12.73 3.93 -5.75
N PHE A 137 -12.73 3.02 -4.78
CA PHE A 137 -12.69 3.38 -3.36
C PHE A 137 -11.36 4.05 -2.96
N ILE A 138 -10.24 3.48 -3.39
CA ILE A 138 -8.91 3.99 -3.02
C ILE A 138 -8.64 5.32 -3.74
N GLU A 139 -9.04 5.46 -5.00
CA GLU A 139 -8.95 6.74 -5.71
C GLU A 139 -9.79 7.83 -5.04
N PHE A 140 -11.01 7.51 -4.60
CA PHE A 140 -11.82 8.45 -3.82
C PHE A 140 -11.12 8.90 -2.54
N LEU A 141 -10.55 7.97 -1.78
CA LEU A 141 -9.77 8.30 -0.59
C LEU A 141 -8.53 9.12 -0.92
N TYR A 142 -7.85 8.81 -2.03
CA TYR A 142 -6.66 9.53 -2.48
C TYR A 142 -7.00 10.98 -2.79
N GLU A 143 -8.01 11.25 -3.62
CA GLU A 143 -8.37 12.64 -3.98
C GLU A 143 -8.74 13.47 -2.75
N LYS A 144 -9.40 12.87 -1.74
CA LYS A 144 -9.73 13.54 -0.48
C LYS A 144 -8.50 13.86 0.39
N ASN A 145 -7.46 13.05 0.30
CA ASN A 145 -6.30 13.09 1.20
C ASN A 145 -4.98 13.43 0.48
N LYS A 146 -5.00 13.74 -0.82
CA LYS A 146 -3.79 13.94 -1.65
C LYS A 146 -2.84 14.99 -1.10
N LYS A 147 -3.37 16.03 -0.44
CA LYS A 147 -2.59 17.09 0.21
C LYS A 147 -1.67 16.58 1.32
N PHE A 148 -2.02 15.45 1.94
CA PHE A 148 -1.18 14.79 2.95
C PHE A 148 -0.17 13.84 2.32
N VAL A 149 -0.41 13.40 1.09
CA VAL A 149 0.51 12.53 0.34
C VAL A 149 1.60 13.37 -0.34
N LEU A 150 1.21 14.44 -1.03
CA LEU A 150 2.09 15.30 -1.81
C LEU A 150 2.55 16.51 -0.98
N THR A 151 3.32 16.25 0.08
CA THR A 151 3.86 17.30 0.93
C THR A 151 5.11 16.83 1.67
N HIS A 152 6.01 17.76 1.94
CA HIS A 152 7.18 17.54 2.78
C HIS A 152 6.91 17.72 4.28
N SER A 153 5.71 18.17 4.66
CA SER A 153 5.36 18.38 6.08
C SER A 153 5.38 17.08 6.89
N ASP A 154 5.96 17.12 8.08
CA ASP A 154 5.91 16.02 9.05
C ASP A 154 4.55 15.94 9.77
N GLU A 155 3.81 17.04 9.84
CA GLU A 155 2.44 17.05 10.38
C GLU A 155 1.51 16.21 9.50
N ALA A 156 1.69 16.25 8.18
CA ALA A 156 0.93 15.42 7.25
C ALA A 156 1.17 13.91 7.45
N LEU A 157 2.39 13.51 7.83
CA LEU A 157 2.69 12.13 8.19
C LEU A 157 1.89 11.72 9.44
N ILE A 158 1.84 12.60 10.44
CA ILE A 158 1.05 12.39 11.66
C ILE A 158 -0.44 12.28 11.31
N ASP A 159 -0.97 13.15 10.44
CA ASP A 159 -2.36 13.07 9.97
C ASP A 159 -2.67 11.74 9.28
N LEU A 160 -1.78 11.24 8.42
CA LEU A 160 -1.93 9.94 7.77
C LEU A 160 -1.90 8.79 8.79
N ILE A 161 -1.06 8.86 9.83
CA ILE A 161 -1.05 7.88 10.93
C ILE A 161 -2.36 7.91 11.70
N PHE A 162 -2.91 9.10 11.98
CA PHE A 162 -4.21 9.23 12.64
C PHE A 162 -5.36 8.69 11.78
N LEU A 163 -5.34 8.94 10.47
CA LEU A 163 -6.33 8.39 9.54
C LEU A 163 -6.23 6.86 9.44
N LEU A 164 -5.00 6.33 9.40
CA LEU A 164 -4.75 4.90 9.48
C LEU A 164 -5.27 4.32 10.80
N TYR A 165 -5.02 4.96 11.93
CA TYR A 165 -5.57 4.55 13.22
C TYR A 165 -7.10 4.50 13.21
N LYS A 166 -7.76 5.56 12.73
CA LYS A 166 -9.23 5.64 12.60
C LYS A 166 -9.80 4.57 11.67
N SER A 167 -9.04 4.10 10.69
CA SER A 167 -9.47 3.00 9.83
C SER A 167 -9.74 1.70 10.59
N PHE A 168 -9.09 1.52 11.75
CA PHE A 168 -9.25 0.38 12.64
C PHE A 168 -10.25 0.61 13.77
N GLU A 169 -10.98 1.73 13.77
CA GLU A 169 -11.85 2.08 14.89
C GLU A 169 -12.98 1.06 15.02
N ILE A 170 -12.74 0.07 15.90
CA ILE A 170 -13.62 -1.07 16.15
C ILE A 170 -14.71 -0.72 17.17
N GLY A 171 -14.75 0.52 17.68
CA GLY A 171 -15.63 0.94 18.77
C GLY A 171 -15.05 0.65 20.15
N GLU A 172 -13.71 0.63 20.27
CA GLU A 172 -13.00 0.39 21.52
C GLU A 172 -12.80 1.72 22.26
N ALA A 173 -13.53 1.95 23.36
CA ALA A 173 -13.46 3.18 24.14
C ALA A 173 -12.38 3.16 25.25
N ASP A 174 -11.68 2.03 25.45
CA ASP A 174 -10.67 1.90 26.48
C ASP A 174 -9.38 2.67 26.11
N LYS A 175 -9.08 3.71 26.88
CA LYS A 175 -7.92 4.59 26.69
C LYS A 175 -6.58 3.84 26.67
N LYS A 176 -6.39 2.80 27.50
CA LYS A 176 -5.12 2.04 27.54
C LYS A 176 -4.95 1.21 26.27
N ILE A 177 -6.05 0.63 25.77
CA ILE A 177 -6.04 -0.13 24.51
C ILE A 177 -5.77 0.81 23.33
N ILE A 178 -6.41 1.98 23.30
CA ILE A 178 -6.16 3.04 22.31
C ILE A 178 -4.68 3.45 22.29
N GLN A 179 -4.11 3.77 23.45
CA GLN A 179 -2.71 4.18 23.56
C GLN A 179 -1.74 3.09 23.09
N LYS A 180 -1.98 1.83 23.48
CA LYS A 180 -1.18 0.68 23.03
C LYS A 180 -1.27 0.51 21.50
N ASN A 181 -2.45 0.65 20.92
CA ASN A 181 -2.65 0.50 19.48
C ASN A 181 -1.96 1.61 18.68
N ILE A 182 -2.04 2.86 19.15
CA ILE A 182 -1.32 3.99 18.55
C ILE A 182 0.20 3.77 18.65
N ALA A 183 0.70 3.30 19.80
CA ALA A 183 2.13 3.03 19.97
C ALA A 183 2.64 1.94 19.02
N VAL A 184 1.92 0.82 18.89
CA VAL A 184 2.30 -0.25 17.94
C VAL A 184 2.19 0.24 16.50
N LEU A 185 1.15 1.01 16.16
CA LEU A 185 1.01 1.58 14.82
C LEU A 185 2.17 2.53 14.49
N GLY A 186 2.51 3.42 15.43
CA GLY A 186 3.65 4.33 15.30
C GLY A 186 4.96 3.57 15.11
N PHE A 187 5.17 2.48 15.85
CA PHE A 187 6.32 1.61 15.67
C PHE A 187 6.35 0.98 14.26
N SER A 188 5.24 0.43 13.78
CA SER A 188 5.19 -0.23 12.47
C SER A 188 5.40 0.74 11.31
N VAL A 189 4.88 1.96 11.43
CA VAL A 189 5.15 3.04 10.48
C VAL A 189 6.61 3.45 10.55
N SER A 190 7.14 3.74 11.74
CA SER A 190 8.55 4.11 11.94
C SER A 190 9.50 3.06 11.38
N LYS A 191 9.21 1.78 11.62
CA LYS A 191 9.97 0.66 11.06
C LYS A 191 9.97 0.69 9.53
N ALA A 192 8.80 0.78 8.90
CA ALA A 192 8.71 0.83 7.44
C ALA A 192 9.40 2.06 6.84
N MET A 193 9.40 3.20 7.53
CA MET A 193 10.13 4.39 7.09
C MET A 193 11.65 4.26 7.25
N LYS A 194 12.12 3.63 8.34
CA LYS A 194 13.55 3.42 8.62
C LYS A 194 14.14 2.33 7.73
N GLU A 195 13.38 1.27 7.48
CA GLU A 195 13.76 0.14 6.64
C GLU A 195 13.41 0.39 5.15
N PHE A 196 13.04 1.63 4.80
CA PHE A 196 12.75 2.01 3.43
C PHE A 196 13.95 1.69 2.53
N ARG A 197 13.70 0.92 1.46
CA ARG A 197 14.74 0.34 0.62
C ARG A 197 15.26 1.35 -0.40
N TYR A 198 16.12 2.24 0.06
CA TYR A 198 16.82 3.24 -0.76
C TYR A 198 17.61 2.63 -1.90
N ASP A 199 18.12 1.41 -1.73
CA ASP A 199 18.82 0.69 -2.78
C ASP A 199 17.91 0.38 -3.99
N ALA A 200 16.65 0.03 -3.75
CA ALA A 200 15.65 -0.16 -4.80
C ALA A 200 15.23 1.18 -5.43
N LEU A 201 15.02 2.22 -4.61
CA LEU A 201 14.64 3.54 -5.10
C LEU A 201 15.74 4.16 -5.99
N ASN A 202 17.01 4.03 -5.61
CA ASN A 202 18.12 4.56 -6.40
C ASN A 202 18.21 3.86 -7.76
N GLU A 203 18.04 2.53 -7.82
CA GLU A 203 18.01 1.82 -9.10
C GLU A 203 16.84 2.26 -9.99
N PHE A 204 15.67 2.52 -9.39
CA PHE A 204 14.55 3.13 -10.11
C PHE A 204 14.93 4.51 -10.66
N LYS A 205 15.46 5.41 -9.82
CA LYS A 205 15.86 6.78 -10.21
C LYS A 205 16.86 6.78 -11.37
N ASP A 206 17.89 5.93 -11.29
CA ASP A 206 18.93 5.81 -12.31
C ASP A 206 18.37 5.39 -13.67
N LYS A 207 17.36 4.51 -13.67
CA LYS A 207 16.69 4.06 -14.90
C LYS A 207 15.66 5.06 -15.38
N PHE A 208 14.93 5.69 -14.46
CA PHE A 208 13.82 6.59 -14.75
C PHE A 208 14.28 7.95 -15.27
N SER A 209 15.46 8.42 -14.86
CA SER A 209 16.07 9.67 -15.35
C SER A 209 16.18 9.74 -16.88
N LYS A 210 16.33 8.57 -17.54
CA LYS A 210 16.39 8.44 -19.00
C LYS A 210 15.08 8.78 -19.73
N PHE A 211 13.98 8.90 -19.00
CA PHE A 211 12.65 9.24 -19.51
C PHE A 211 12.16 10.61 -19.02
N ARG A 212 13.02 11.38 -18.35
CA ARG A 212 12.71 12.73 -17.83
C ARG A 212 12.99 13.84 -18.85
N TYR A 213 13.47 13.50 -20.05
CA TYR A 213 13.77 14.42 -21.16
C TYR A 213 13.26 13.86 -22.49
#